data_AF-A0A135W478-F1
#
_entry.id   AF-A0A135W478-F1
#
_cell.length_a   1.000
_cell.length_b   1.000
_cell.length_c   1.000
_cell.angle_alpha   90.00
_cell.angle_beta   90.00
_cell.angle_gamma   90.00
#
_symmetry.space_group_name_H-M   'P 1'
#
loop_
_entity.id
_entity.type
_entity.pdbx_description
1 polymer ?
#
loop_
_entity_poly.entity_id
_entity_poly.type
_entity_poly.pdbx_seq_one_letter_code
_entity_poly.pdbx_strand_id
1 'polypeptide(L)'
;MTNTFYKAFSSEQYKLSKNKEIFGILLMPIAVILAIDFYLIYDVIRSGNSEGEGNPWKIILGKQVFMFFYMLYPILVSLFVHACCDVEYRNNNYKILFTIPLSKSKIYVSKVLFILITILFSILLSYITVLASGYILGIIFPGLGFQNYDFREVLFYVFLKFSITLLAISMMQLALSLIFKNFIYPIGFSMFMLLFSGIVKDKAFSDFLVYTGGYKSYENLLFENIAFERLDYCNIAAVFIFAVLSFYLFIRKKGG
;
A
#
# COMPACT_ATOMS: atom_id res chain seq x y z
N MET A 1 10.00 -29.69 18.89
CA MET A 1 8.82 -29.00 18.32
C MET A 1 9.28 -27.78 17.50
N THR A 2 9.86 -28.00 16.33
CA THR A 2 10.33 -26.90 15.46
C THR A 2 9.13 -26.23 14.79
N ASN A 3 8.92 -24.96 15.18
CA ASN A 3 7.84 -24.03 14.83
C ASN A 3 7.06 -24.34 13.54
N THR A 4 5.96 -25.06 13.69
CA THR A 4 4.95 -25.29 12.64
C THR A 4 4.46 -24.00 11.99
N PHE A 5 4.35 -22.92 12.78
CA PHE A 5 4.01 -21.58 12.30
C PHE A 5 5.10 -21.00 11.39
N TYR A 6 6.37 -21.11 11.80
CA TYR A 6 7.51 -20.64 11.01
C TYR A 6 7.60 -21.39 9.68
N LYS A 7 7.37 -22.71 9.67
CA LYS A 7 7.31 -23.49 8.42
C LYS A 7 6.15 -23.05 7.51
N ALA A 8 4.98 -22.72 8.07
CA ALA A 8 3.86 -22.19 7.28
C ALA A 8 4.20 -20.82 6.68
N PHE A 9 4.81 -19.93 7.47
CA PHE A 9 5.25 -18.62 7.00
C PHE A 9 6.33 -18.71 5.93
N SER A 10 7.37 -19.53 6.14
CA SER A 10 8.41 -19.79 5.14
C SER A 10 7.86 -20.46 3.89
N SER A 11 6.82 -21.29 4.00
CA SER A 11 6.15 -21.89 2.85
C SER A 11 5.38 -20.84 2.03
N GLU A 12 4.66 -19.92 2.68
CA GLU A 12 4.02 -18.80 1.98
C GLU A 12 5.06 -17.88 1.30
N GLN A 13 6.15 -17.55 2.01
CA GLN A 13 7.26 -16.78 1.45
C GLN A 13 7.89 -17.48 0.24
N TYR A 14 8.09 -18.80 0.29
CA TYR A 14 8.67 -19.56 -0.82
C TYR A 14 7.72 -19.73 -2.01
N LYS A 15 6.42 -19.89 -1.77
CA LYS A 15 5.41 -19.97 -2.84
C LYS A 15 5.30 -18.65 -3.58
N LEU A 16 5.34 -17.53 -2.86
CA LEU A 16 5.14 -16.21 -3.42
C LEU A 16 6.44 -15.53 -3.87
N SER A 17 7.62 -15.94 -3.39
CA SER A 17 8.92 -15.47 -3.93
C SER A 17 9.13 -15.88 -5.39
N LYS A 18 8.44 -16.93 -5.84
CA LYS A 18 8.36 -17.31 -7.27
C LYS A 18 7.33 -16.49 -8.05
N ASN A 19 6.50 -15.71 -7.36
CA ASN A 19 5.42 -14.96 -7.97
C ASN A 19 5.86 -13.52 -8.26
N LYS A 20 5.81 -13.14 -9.54
CA LYS A 20 6.34 -11.85 -10.03
C LYS A 20 5.61 -10.65 -9.43
N GLU A 21 4.42 -10.86 -8.89
CA GLU A 21 3.56 -9.81 -8.32
C GLU A 21 4.11 -9.23 -7.00
N ILE A 22 4.92 -9.97 -6.23
CA ILE A 22 5.65 -9.39 -5.08
C ILE A 22 6.59 -8.29 -5.54
N PHE A 23 7.35 -8.56 -6.61
CA PHE A 23 8.25 -7.55 -7.17
C PHE A 23 7.48 -6.34 -7.69
N GLY A 24 6.25 -6.55 -8.19
CA GLY A 24 5.34 -5.47 -8.55
C GLY A 24 5.04 -4.54 -7.39
N ILE A 25 4.50 -5.05 -6.27
CA ILE A 25 4.16 -4.19 -5.13
C ILE A 25 5.40 -3.53 -4.51
N LEU A 26 6.54 -4.24 -4.46
CA LEU A 26 7.76 -3.76 -3.81
C LEU A 26 8.54 -2.74 -4.65
N LEU A 27 8.72 -3.00 -5.95
CA LEU A 27 9.61 -2.22 -6.81
C LEU A 27 8.87 -1.13 -7.57
N MET A 28 7.58 -1.28 -7.89
CA MET A 28 6.84 -0.26 -8.66
C MET A 28 6.79 1.10 -7.95
N PRO A 29 6.51 1.21 -6.63
CA PRO A 29 6.54 2.49 -5.94
C PRO A 29 7.93 3.17 -6.02
N ILE A 30 9.00 2.39 -5.89
CA ILE A 30 10.39 2.88 -6.01
C ILE A 30 10.65 3.36 -7.43
N ALA A 31 10.24 2.58 -8.44
CA ALA A 31 10.43 2.93 -9.84
C ALA A 31 9.69 4.24 -10.20
N VAL A 32 8.50 4.46 -9.64
CA VAL A 32 7.75 5.72 -9.80
C VAL A 32 8.51 6.89 -9.20
N ILE A 33 9.05 6.76 -7.98
CA ILE A 33 9.85 7.82 -7.35
C ILE A 33 11.07 8.14 -8.23
N LEU A 34 11.84 7.13 -8.65
CA LEU A 34 13.02 7.33 -9.50
C LEU A 34 12.67 7.95 -10.86
N ALA A 35 11.52 7.60 -11.45
CA ALA A 35 11.06 8.20 -12.69
C ALA A 35 10.70 9.68 -12.51
N ILE A 36 10.09 10.04 -11.37
CA ILE A 36 9.83 11.43 -10.98
C ILE A 36 11.16 12.17 -10.79
N ASP A 37 12.11 11.58 -10.08
CA ASP A 37 13.44 12.17 -9.87
C ASP A 37 14.14 12.45 -11.19
N PHE A 38 14.16 11.48 -12.10
CA PHE A 38 14.75 11.65 -13.43
C PHE A 38 14.06 12.77 -14.22
N TYR A 39 12.73 12.84 -14.16
CA TYR A 39 11.96 13.91 -14.78
C TYR A 39 12.30 15.28 -14.19
N LEU A 40 12.40 15.39 -12.87
CA LEU A 40 12.77 16.64 -12.17
C LEU A 40 14.18 17.08 -12.53
N ILE A 41 15.15 16.16 -12.54
CA ILE A 41 16.54 16.44 -12.93
C ILE A 41 16.57 16.96 -14.37
N TYR A 42 15.85 16.30 -15.29
CA TYR A 42 15.77 16.72 -16.68
C TYR A 42 15.15 18.12 -16.83
N ASP A 43 14.07 18.40 -16.11
CA ASP A 43 13.37 19.68 -16.16
C ASP A 43 14.22 20.84 -15.63
N VAL A 44 14.94 20.63 -14.51
CA VAL A 44 15.85 21.65 -13.95
C VAL A 44 17.01 21.94 -14.89
N ILE A 45 17.62 20.91 -15.49
CA ILE A 45 18.73 21.08 -16.45
C ILE A 45 18.26 21.83 -17.70
N ARG A 46 17.04 21.55 -18.17
CA ARG A 46 16.50 22.14 -19.40
C ARG A 46 16.00 23.58 -19.19
N SER A 47 15.32 23.84 -18.09
CA SER A 47 14.74 25.16 -17.80
C SER A 47 15.80 26.16 -17.33
N GLY A 48 16.90 25.68 -16.73
CA GLY A 48 17.93 26.52 -16.10
C GLY A 48 17.44 27.21 -14.83
N ASN A 49 16.18 27.00 -14.44
CA ASN A 49 15.56 27.58 -13.26
C ASN A 49 15.73 26.60 -12.10
N SER A 50 16.67 26.92 -11.21
CA SER A 50 16.84 26.19 -9.96
C SER A 50 16.17 26.88 -8.78
N GLU A 51 15.52 28.03 -8.98
CA GLU A 51 14.84 28.76 -7.91
C GLU A 51 13.49 28.10 -7.59
N GLY A 52 13.43 27.43 -6.44
CA GLY A 52 12.19 26.85 -5.93
C GLY A 52 11.34 27.90 -5.20
N GLU A 53 10.13 28.17 -5.69
CA GLU A 53 9.13 28.91 -4.93
C GLU A 53 8.43 27.98 -3.92
N GLY A 54 8.64 28.24 -2.62
CA GLY A 54 7.99 27.51 -1.53
C GLY A 54 8.75 26.25 -1.09
N ASN A 55 8.07 25.35 -0.38
CA ASN A 55 8.65 24.13 0.19
C ASN A 55 8.82 23.05 -0.91
N PRO A 56 10.06 22.72 -1.33
CA PRO A 56 10.32 21.81 -2.45
C PRO A 56 9.98 20.35 -2.11
N TRP A 57 10.10 19.95 -0.83
CA TRP A 57 9.67 18.62 -0.37
C TRP A 57 8.19 18.38 -0.66
N LYS A 58 7.39 19.44 -0.55
CA LYS A 58 5.95 19.40 -0.77
C LYS A 58 5.58 19.59 -2.24
N ILE A 59 6.07 20.66 -2.87
CA ILE A 59 5.57 21.14 -4.16
C ILE A 59 6.23 20.41 -5.34
N ILE A 60 7.51 20.09 -5.22
CA ILE A 60 8.33 19.53 -6.31
C ILE A 60 8.36 18.01 -6.24
N LEU A 61 8.46 17.44 -5.03
CA LEU A 61 8.60 15.99 -4.85
C LEU A 61 7.32 15.34 -4.31
N GLY A 62 6.87 15.78 -3.15
CA GLY A 62 5.79 15.11 -2.41
C GLY A 62 4.46 15.11 -3.16
N LYS A 63 4.07 16.22 -3.80
CA LYS A 63 2.84 16.33 -4.59
C LYS A 63 2.81 15.27 -5.71
N GLN A 64 3.89 15.13 -6.45
CA GLN A 64 4.03 14.24 -7.60
C GLN A 64 3.99 12.79 -7.13
N VAL A 65 4.82 12.46 -6.13
CA VAL A 65 4.88 11.11 -5.56
C VAL A 65 3.52 10.68 -4.99
N PHE A 66 2.88 11.53 -4.17
CA PHE A 66 1.62 11.16 -3.52
C PHE A 66 0.44 11.14 -4.48
N MET A 67 0.47 11.91 -5.57
CA MET A 67 -0.54 11.80 -6.63
C MET A 67 -0.49 10.42 -7.29
N PHE A 68 0.71 9.88 -7.57
CA PHE A 68 0.85 8.52 -8.06
C PHE A 68 0.52 7.49 -6.99
N PHE A 69 0.95 7.69 -5.73
CA PHE A 69 0.70 6.72 -4.66
C PHE A 69 -0.79 6.58 -4.34
N TYR A 70 -1.52 7.69 -4.30
CA TYR A 70 -2.97 7.67 -4.11
C TYR A 70 -3.66 6.77 -5.14
N MET A 71 -3.29 6.88 -6.42
CA MET A 71 -4.00 6.21 -7.50
C MET A 71 -3.49 4.79 -7.76
N LEU A 72 -2.18 4.59 -7.81
CA LEU A 72 -1.56 3.34 -8.23
C LEU A 72 -1.42 2.32 -7.09
N TYR A 73 -1.05 2.77 -5.89
CA TYR A 73 -0.66 1.86 -4.81
C TYR A 73 -1.83 0.98 -4.32
N PRO A 74 -3.06 1.49 -4.15
CA PRO A 74 -4.20 0.64 -3.81
C PRO A 74 -4.53 -0.42 -4.86
N ILE A 75 -4.30 -0.13 -6.14
CA ILE A 75 -4.47 -1.10 -7.24
C ILE A 75 -3.40 -2.18 -7.14
N LEU A 76 -2.14 -1.81 -6.89
CA LEU A 76 -1.05 -2.77 -6.66
C LEU A 76 -1.31 -3.65 -5.43
N VAL A 77 -1.86 -3.10 -4.36
CA VAL A 77 -2.29 -3.87 -3.18
C VAL A 77 -3.38 -4.87 -3.53
N SER A 78 -4.42 -4.45 -4.26
CA SER A 78 -5.49 -5.35 -4.71
C SER A 78 -4.94 -6.50 -5.57
N LEU A 79 -4.05 -6.19 -6.52
CA LEU A 79 -3.37 -7.16 -7.37
C LEU A 79 -2.59 -8.18 -6.54
N PHE A 80 -1.74 -7.69 -5.62
CA PHE A 80 -0.90 -8.52 -4.77
C PHE A 80 -1.72 -9.41 -3.83
N VAL A 81 -2.78 -8.88 -3.22
CA VAL A 81 -3.65 -9.65 -2.32
C VAL A 81 -4.41 -10.73 -3.09
N HIS A 82 -4.89 -10.41 -4.30
CA HIS A 82 -5.55 -11.40 -5.14
C HIS A 82 -4.58 -12.52 -5.55
N ALA A 83 -3.36 -12.16 -5.97
CA ALA A 83 -2.30 -13.11 -6.28
C ALA A 83 -2.00 -14.08 -5.12
N CYS A 84 -1.96 -13.56 -3.88
CA CYS A 84 -1.78 -14.38 -2.68
C CYS A 84 -2.91 -15.41 -2.47
N CYS A 85 -4.11 -15.13 -2.97
CA CYS A 85 -5.25 -16.05 -2.95
C CYS A 85 -5.26 -16.98 -4.17
N ASP A 86 -4.88 -16.49 -5.35
CA ASP A 86 -4.91 -17.25 -6.61
C ASP A 86 -3.97 -18.45 -6.60
N VAL A 87 -2.80 -18.33 -5.96
CA VAL A 87 -1.88 -19.46 -5.74
C VAL A 87 -2.56 -20.67 -5.05
N GLU A 88 -3.58 -20.43 -4.22
CA GLU A 88 -4.37 -21.47 -3.55
C GLU A 88 -5.54 -21.98 -4.40
N TYR A 89 -6.09 -21.14 -5.27
CA TYR A 89 -7.15 -21.53 -6.20
C TYR A 89 -6.60 -22.35 -7.36
N ARG A 90 -5.41 -22.03 -7.82
CA ARG A 90 -4.73 -22.75 -8.89
C ARG A 90 -4.50 -24.20 -8.50
N ASN A 91 -4.84 -25.12 -9.40
CA ASN A 91 -4.73 -26.58 -9.25
C ASN A 91 -5.52 -27.18 -8.06
N ASN A 92 -6.57 -26.52 -7.57
CA ASN A 92 -7.32 -26.97 -6.38
C ASN A 92 -6.43 -27.17 -5.14
N ASN A 93 -5.32 -26.42 -5.04
CA ASN A 93 -4.38 -26.53 -3.92
C ASN A 93 -5.05 -26.28 -2.56
N TYR A 94 -6.17 -25.56 -2.52
CA TYR A 94 -7.00 -25.44 -1.31
C TYR A 94 -7.40 -26.79 -0.71
N LYS A 95 -7.68 -27.82 -1.53
CA LYS A 95 -8.04 -29.17 -1.03
C LYS A 95 -6.84 -29.81 -0.34
N ILE A 96 -5.66 -29.71 -0.97
CA ILE A 96 -4.39 -30.22 -0.43
C ILE A 96 -3.99 -29.44 0.83
N LEU A 97 -4.24 -28.13 0.87
CA LEU A 97 -3.93 -27.28 2.02
C LEU A 97 -4.72 -27.69 3.28
N PHE A 98 -5.96 -28.15 3.10
CA PHE A 98 -6.81 -28.62 4.20
C PHE A 98 -6.58 -30.08 4.60
N THR A 99 -5.80 -30.86 3.85
CA THR A 99 -5.39 -32.22 4.29
C THR A 99 -4.13 -32.21 5.15
N ILE A 100 -3.39 -31.08 5.18
CA ILE A 100 -2.25 -30.91 6.08
C ILE A 100 -2.78 -30.82 7.53
N PRO A 101 -2.15 -31.48 8.53
CA PRO A 101 -2.55 -31.43 9.94
C PRO A 101 -2.21 -30.07 10.59
N LEU A 102 -2.58 -28.97 9.93
CA LEU A 102 -2.46 -27.60 10.39
C LEU A 102 -3.85 -27.05 10.66
N SER A 103 -4.03 -26.40 11.80
CA SER A 103 -5.27 -25.67 12.09
C SER A 103 -5.49 -24.57 11.04
N LYS A 104 -6.71 -24.47 10.50
CA LYS A 104 -7.11 -23.44 9.52
C LYS A 104 -6.74 -22.02 9.98
N SER A 105 -6.83 -21.75 11.28
CA SER A 105 -6.47 -20.45 11.85
C SER A 105 -4.99 -20.11 11.70
N LYS A 106 -4.08 -21.07 11.85
CA LYS A 106 -2.64 -20.84 11.68
C LYS A 106 -2.29 -20.52 10.23
N ILE A 107 -2.95 -21.20 9.28
CA ILE A 107 -2.78 -20.95 7.84
C ILE A 107 -3.23 -19.54 7.50
N TYR A 108 -4.43 -19.16 7.95
CA TYR A 108 -4.98 -17.83 7.73
C TYR A 108 -4.11 -16.73 8.35
N VAL A 109 -3.73 -16.87 9.63
CA VAL A 109 -2.90 -15.87 10.33
C VAL A 109 -1.54 -15.73 9.64
N SER A 110 -0.95 -16.82 9.18
CA SER A 110 0.30 -16.77 8.40
C SER A 110 0.14 -15.97 7.11
N LYS A 111 -0.98 -16.14 6.38
CA LYS A 111 -1.26 -15.40 5.15
C LYS A 111 -1.48 -13.91 5.42
N VAL A 112 -2.29 -13.57 6.42
CA VAL A 112 -2.53 -12.17 6.80
C VAL A 112 -1.24 -11.49 7.22
N LEU A 113 -0.44 -12.12 8.08
CA LEU A 113 0.84 -11.56 8.50
C LEU A 113 1.79 -11.38 7.33
N PHE A 114 1.85 -12.32 6.40
CA PHE A 114 2.65 -12.18 5.19
C PHE A 114 2.22 -10.95 4.38
N ILE A 115 0.93 -10.80 4.09
CA ILE A 115 0.39 -9.66 3.34
C ILE A 115 0.73 -8.33 4.04
N LEU A 116 0.45 -8.23 5.34
CA LEU A 116 0.68 -7.01 6.12
C LEU A 116 2.17 -6.65 6.17
N ILE A 117 3.05 -7.63 6.41
CA ILE A 117 4.52 -7.41 6.45
C ILE A 117 5.04 -6.97 5.09
N THR A 118 4.60 -7.60 4.00
CA THR A 118 5.03 -7.21 2.65
C THR A 118 4.61 -5.79 2.31
N ILE A 119 3.37 -5.40 2.64
CA ILE A 119 2.88 -4.04 2.42
C ILE A 119 3.67 -3.03 3.28
N LEU A 120 3.85 -3.30 4.57
CA LEU A 120 4.63 -2.44 5.46
C LEU A 120 6.07 -2.27 4.98
N PHE A 121 6.70 -3.36 4.54
CA PHE A 121 8.06 -3.32 4.00
C PHE A 121 8.14 -2.50 2.71
N SER A 122 7.14 -2.64 1.83
CA SER A 122 7.04 -1.84 0.61
C SER A 122 6.89 -0.34 0.89
N ILE A 123 6.08 0.02 1.88
CA ILE A 123 5.89 1.41 2.29
C ILE A 123 7.17 1.95 2.94
N LEU A 124 7.84 1.16 3.77
CA LEU A 124 9.11 1.53 4.40
C LEU A 124 10.19 1.80 3.34
N LEU A 125 10.32 0.95 2.33
CA LEU A 125 11.23 1.20 1.20
C LEU A 125 10.86 2.50 0.47
N SER A 126 9.57 2.69 0.17
CA SER A 126 9.08 3.90 -0.48
C SER A 126 9.41 5.17 0.32
N TYR A 127 9.25 5.12 1.65
CA TYR A 127 9.59 6.21 2.56
C TYR A 127 11.08 6.54 2.52
N ILE A 128 11.94 5.52 2.62
CA ILE A 128 13.40 5.69 2.56
C ILE A 128 13.81 6.26 1.20
N THR A 129 13.22 5.79 0.09
CA THR A 129 13.52 6.30 -1.25
C THR A 129 13.11 7.75 -1.42
N VAL A 130 11.94 8.17 -0.91
CA VAL A 130 11.51 9.58 -0.94
C VAL A 130 12.46 10.47 -0.15
N LEU A 131 12.86 10.04 1.05
CA LEU A 131 13.86 10.78 1.84
C LEU A 131 15.19 10.89 1.09
N ALA A 132 15.69 9.76 0.57
CA ALA A 132 16.94 9.73 -0.19
C ALA A 132 16.88 10.65 -1.41
N SER A 133 15.78 10.63 -2.16
CA SER A 133 15.57 11.50 -3.31
C SER A 133 15.64 12.98 -2.93
N GLY A 134 14.89 13.42 -1.90
CA GLY A 134 14.91 14.82 -1.49
C GLY A 134 16.30 15.29 -1.03
N TYR A 135 17.05 14.45 -0.31
CA TYR A 135 18.44 14.78 0.05
C TYR A 135 19.38 14.80 -1.16
N ILE A 136 19.27 13.83 -2.07
CA ILE A 136 20.10 13.77 -3.29
C ILE A 136 19.83 14.99 -4.18
N LEU A 137 18.56 15.33 -4.42
CA LEU A 137 18.18 16.52 -5.18
C LEU A 137 18.66 17.80 -4.51
N GLY A 138 18.60 17.89 -3.18
CA GLY A 138 19.13 19.02 -2.41
C GLY A 138 20.65 19.17 -2.45
N ILE A 139 21.40 18.10 -2.73
CA ILE A 139 22.86 18.12 -2.92
C ILE A 139 23.21 18.49 -4.37
N ILE A 140 22.52 17.89 -5.35
CA ILE A 140 22.80 18.12 -6.78
C ILE A 140 22.36 19.52 -7.20
N PHE A 141 21.21 19.99 -6.72
CA PHE A 141 20.61 21.27 -7.07
C PHE A 141 20.30 22.08 -5.80
N PRO A 142 21.33 22.70 -5.16
CA PRO A 142 21.14 23.44 -3.92
C PRO A 142 20.18 24.63 -4.07
N GLY A 143 20.04 25.19 -5.28
CA GLY A 143 19.09 26.26 -5.60
C GLY A 143 17.63 25.91 -5.30
N LEU A 144 17.26 24.62 -5.35
CA LEU A 144 15.88 24.16 -5.10
C LEU A 144 15.46 24.36 -3.64
N GLY A 145 16.41 24.56 -2.71
CA GLY A 145 16.13 24.91 -1.33
C GLY A 145 15.68 23.76 -0.43
N PHE A 146 15.89 22.48 -0.80
CA PHE A 146 15.52 21.32 0.04
C PHE A 146 16.17 21.36 1.44
N GLN A 147 17.37 21.96 1.54
CA GLN A 147 18.12 22.11 2.79
C GLN A 147 17.46 23.10 3.77
N ASN A 148 16.61 24.01 3.26
CA ASN A 148 16.02 25.10 4.04
C ASN A 148 14.78 24.68 4.83
N TYR A 149 14.26 23.47 4.61
CA TYR A 149 13.02 22.99 5.19
C TYR A 149 13.24 21.63 5.87
N ASP A 150 12.75 21.48 7.11
CA ASP A 150 12.68 20.18 7.79
C ASP A 150 11.31 19.54 7.56
N PHE A 151 11.24 18.60 6.61
CA PHE A 151 10.00 17.93 6.23
C PHE A 151 9.88 16.50 6.78
N ARG A 152 10.82 16.08 7.63
CA ARG A 152 10.92 14.68 8.10
C ARG A 152 9.71 14.27 8.93
N GLU A 153 9.26 15.13 9.83
CA GLU A 153 8.12 14.85 10.71
C GLU A 153 6.83 14.69 9.90
N VAL A 154 6.54 15.68 9.04
CA VAL A 154 5.38 15.65 8.15
C VAL A 154 5.40 14.38 7.30
N LEU A 155 6.54 14.08 6.67
CA LEU A 155 6.69 12.89 5.84
C LEU A 155 6.43 11.60 6.63
N PHE A 156 6.97 11.48 7.85
CA PHE A 156 6.77 10.32 8.71
C PHE A 156 5.28 10.09 9.01
N TYR A 157 4.56 11.13 9.45
CA TYR A 157 3.14 11.01 9.78
C TYR A 157 2.27 10.77 8.55
N VAL A 158 2.58 11.39 7.42
CA VAL A 158 1.86 11.14 6.16
C VAL A 158 2.03 9.68 5.72
N PHE A 159 3.25 9.14 5.74
CA PHE A 159 3.51 7.73 5.43
C PHE A 159 2.87 6.79 6.45
N LEU A 160 2.83 7.16 7.73
CA LEU A 160 2.16 6.39 8.78
C LEU A 160 0.65 6.29 8.52
N LYS A 161 -0.04 7.41 8.26
CA LYS A 161 -1.46 7.44 7.90
C LYS A 161 -1.75 6.67 6.60
N PHE A 162 -0.87 6.82 5.61
CA PHE A 162 -0.97 6.09 4.36
C PHE A 162 -0.79 4.57 4.57
N SER A 163 0.09 4.16 5.49
CA SER A 163 0.26 2.75 5.86
C SER A 163 -1.01 2.16 6.46
N ILE A 164 -1.65 2.86 7.39
CA ILE A 164 -2.91 2.43 8.01
C ILE A 164 -3.99 2.23 6.93
N THR A 165 -4.06 3.17 5.99
CA THR A 165 -4.97 3.08 4.84
C THR A 165 -4.70 1.85 3.99
N LEU A 166 -3.46 1.63 3.55
CA LEU A 166 -3.13 0.48 2.69
C LEU A 166 -3.33 -0.87 3.40
N LEU A 167 -3.09 -0.95 4.71
CA LEU A 167 -3.40 -2.13 5.50
C LEU A 167 -4.91 -2.39 5.54
N ALA A 168 -5.72 -1.36 5.73
CA ALA A 168 -7.19 -1.48 5.71
C ALA A 168 -7.69 -1.96 4.32
N ILE A 169 -7.16 -1.36 3.25
CA ILE A 169 -7.45 -1.77 1.87
C ILE A 169 -7.06 -3.24 1.65
N SER A 170 -5.90 -3.68 2.15
CA SER A 170 -5.43 -5.06 1.99
C SER A 170 -6.36 -6.09 2.63
N MET A 171 -6.90 -5.80 3.82
CA MET A 171 -7.82 -6.70 4.52
C MET A 171 -9.19 -6.74 3.83
N MET A 172 -9.66 -5.59 3.32
CA MET A 172 -10.88 -5.54 2.51
C MET A 172 -10.72 -6.33 1.21
N GLN A 173 -9.58 -6.18 0.54
CA GLN A 173 -9.24 -6.90 -0.69
C GLN A 173 -9.06 -8.40 -0.46
N LEU A 174 -8.59 -8.79 0.72
CA LEU A 174 -8.50 -10.20 1.12
C LEU A 174 -9.90 -10.79 1.24
N ALA A 175 -10.84 -10.09 1.91
CA ALA A 175 -12.22 -10.54 2.00
C ALA A 175 -12.87 -10.69 0.60
N LEU A 176 -12.67 -9.71 -0.28
CA LEU A 176 -13.16 -9.78 -1.67
C LEU A 176 -12.56 -10.94 -2.46
N SER A 177 -11.25 -11.14 -2.37
CA SER A 177 -10.54 -12.23 -3.07
C SER A 177 -10.88 -13.62 -2.52
N LEU A 178 -11.41 -13.70 -1.29
CA LEU A 178 -11.95 -14.94 -0.74
C LEU A 178 -13.35 -15.26 -1.27
N ILE A 179 -14.16 -14.24 -1.58
CA ILE A 179 -15.50 -14.38 -2.17
C ILE A 179 -15.40 -14.67 -3.67
N PHE A 180 -14.62 -13.88 -4.40
CA PHE A 180 -14.51 -13.95 -5.85
C PHE A 180 -13.25 -14.69 -6.28
N LYS A 181 -13.42 -15.79 -7.03
CA LYS A 181 -12.29 -16.52 -7.64
C LYS A 181 -11.67 -15.77 -8.82
N ASN A 182 -12.44 -14.92 -9.50
CA ASN A 182 -11.96 -14.20 -10.67
C ASN A 182 -11.25 -12.92 -10.25
N PHE A 183 -10.04 -12.72 -10.79
CA PHE A 183 -9.20 -11.53 -10.65
C PHE A 183 -9.89 -10.20 -10.97
N ILE A 184 -10.81 -10.21 -11.94
CA ILE A 184 -11.47 -9.00 -12.44
C ILE A 184 -12.28 -8.30 -11.34
N TYR A 185 -12.93 -9.04 -10.45
CA TYR A 185 -13.83 -8.43 -9.46
C TYR A 185 -13.10 -7.67 -8.35
N PRO A 186 -12.09 -8.24 -7.64
CA PRO A 186 -11.39 -7.50 -6.59
C PRO A 186 -10.71 -6.23 -7.10
N ILE A 187 -10.11 -6.29 -8.29
CA ILE A 187 -9.36 -5.17 -8.89
C ILE A 187 -10.31 -4.14 -9.47
N GLY A 188 -11.34 -4.56 -10.21
CA GLY A 188 -12.38 -3.65 -10.69
C GLY A 188 -13.07 -2.91 -9.55
N PHE A 189 -13.32 -3.59 -8.43
CA PHE A 189 -13.83 -2.96 -7.22
C PHE A 189 -12.85 -1.95 -6.63
N SER A 190 -11.55 -2.27 -6.59
CA SER A 190 -10.51 -1.34 -6.12
C SER A 190 -10.47 -0.06 -6.97
N MET A 191 -10.49 -0.20 -8.29
CA MET A 191 -10.49 0.94 -9.22
C MET A 191 -11.77 1.77 -9.07
N PHE A 192 -12.93 1.11 -8.98
CA PHE A 192 -14.20 1.79 -8.77
C PHE A 192 -14.20 2.59 -7.45
N MET A 193 -13.76 1.98 -6.35
CA MET A 193 -13.71 2.64 -5.04
C MET A 193 -12.72 3.81 -4.99
N LEU A 194 -11.61 3.73 -5.73
CA LEU A 194 -10.68 4.86 -5.88
C LEU A 194 -11.32 6.05 -6.59
N LEU A 195 -12.00 5.80 -7.72
CA LEU A 195 -12.68 6.87 -8.46
C LEU A 195 -13.84 7.45 -7.65
N PHE A 196 -14.61 6.57 -7.00
CA PHE A 196 -15.73 6.97 -6.17
C PHE A 196 -15.26 7.81 -4.98
N SER A 197 -14.21 7.40 -4.27
CA SER A 197 -13.66 8.16 -3.14
C SER A 197 -13.16 9.55 -3.56
N GLY A 198 -12.53 9.65 -4.73
CA GLY A 198 -12.13 10.94 -5.31
C GLY A 198 -13.31 11.88 -5.58
N ILE A 199 -14.47 11.37 -5.99
CA ILE A 199 -15.68 12.17 -6.26
C ILE A 199 -16.37 12.60 -4.97
N VAL A 200 -16.47 11.71 -3.98
CA VAL A 200 -17.23 11.96 -2.74
C VAL A 200 -16.40 12.54 -1.61
N LYS A 201 -15.13 12.86 -1.85
CA LYS A 201 -14.16 13.31 -0.84
C LYS A 201 -14.67 14.45 0.06
N ASP A 202 -15.43 15.40 -0.49
CA ASP A 202 -15.91 16.58 0.23
C ASP A 202 -17.19 16.29 1.07
N LYS A 203 -17.71 15.07 1.03
CA LYS A 203 -18.90 14.65 1.79
C LYS A 203 -18.49 14.10 3.15
N ALA A 204 -19.25 14.42 4.20
CA ALA A 204 -18.96 13.99 5.58
C ALA A 204 -18.93 12.45 5.80
N PHE A 205 -19.51 11.65 4.89
CA PHE A 205 -19.46 10.20 4.98
C PHE A 205 -18.20 9.59 4.34
N SER A 206 -17.40 10.38 3.61
CA SER A 206 -16.20 9.90 2.91
C SER A 206 -15.17 9.35 3.89
N ASP A 207 -15.17 9.83 5.13
CA ASP A 207 -14.37 9.36 6.27
C ASP A 207 -14.58 7.88 6.61
N PHE A 208 -15.71 7.28 6.22
CA PHE A 208 -15.97 5.86 6.45
C PHE A 208 -15.52 4.95 5.31
N LEU A 209 -15.19 5.54 4.15
CA LEU A 209 -14.72 4.79 3.00
C LEU A 209 -13.21 4.60 3.11
N VAL A 210 -12.79 3.35 3.22
CA VAL A 210 -11.38 2.97 3.37
C VAL A 210 -10.48 3.57 2.28
N TYR A 211 -10.98 3.63 1.05
CA TYR A 211 -10.26 4.16 -0.12
C TYR A 211 -10.09 5.69 -0.13
N THR A 212 -10.84 6.44 0.69
CA THR A 212 -10.65 7.89 0.84
C THR A 212 -9.31 8.21 1.48
N GLY A 213 -8.77 7.31 2.31
CA GLY A 213 -7.47 7.48 2.97
C GLY A 213 -6.33 7.75 1.99
N GLY A 214 -6.35 7.16 0.79
CA GLY A 214 -5.30 7.37 -0.19
C GLY A 214 -5.26 8.82 -0.68
N TYR A 215 -6.44 9.38 -0.98
CA TYR A 215 -6.55 10.78 -1.40
C TYR A 215 -6.22 11.71 -0.24
N LYS A 216 -6.70 11.38 0.96
CA LYS A 216 -6.42 12.17 2.16
C LYS A 216 -4.93 12.20 2.50
N SER A 217 -4.16 11.13 2.24
CA SER A 217 -2.70 11.16 2.39
C SER A 217 -2.03 12.18 1.46
N TYR A 218 -2.53 12.36 0.23
CA TYR A 218 -2.07 13.43 -0.66
C TYR A 218 -2.40 14.82 -0.10
N GLU A 219 -3.63 15.03 0.39
CA GLU A 219 -4.00 16.30 1.06
C GLU A 219 -3.16 16.56 2.31
N ASN A 220 -2.94 15.54 3.14
CA ASN A 220 -2.16 15.64 4.37
C ASN A 220 -0.72 16.07 4.08
N LEU A 221 -0.13 15.63 2.97
CA LEU A 221 1.18 16.12 2.54
C LEU A 221 1.14 17.60 2.12
N LEU A 222 0.12 18.01 1.37
CA LEU A 222 0.01 19.38 0.87
C LEU A 222 -0.32 20.41 1.97
N PHE A 223 -1.11 20.02 2.95
CA PHE A 223 -1.48 20.86 4.08
C PHE A 223 -0.62 20.61 5.34
N GLU A 224 0.39 19.75 5.23
CA GLU A 224 1.33 19.42 6.31
C GLU A 224 0.59 18.93 7.57
N ASN A 225 -0.50 18.19 7.36
CA ASN A 225 -1.39 17.73 8.42
C ASN A 225 -0.86 16.48 9.11
N ILE A 226 -0.30 16.69 10.29
CA ILE A 226 0.26 15.65 11.16
C ILE A 226 -0.82 15.00 12.03
N ALA A 227 -1.88 15.73 12.40
CA ALA A 227 -2.86 15.29 13.38
C ALA A 227 -3.74 14.14 12.85
N PHE A 228 -3.95 13.11 13.67
CA PHE A 228 -4.84 12.00 13.30
C PHE A 228 -6.29 12.46 13.23
N GLU A 229 -6.96 12.13 12.14
CA GLU A 229 -8.35 12.49 11.89
C GLU A 229 -9.27 11.28 12.02
N ARG A 230 -10.58 11.54 11.99
CA ARG A 230 -11.61 10.50 12.07
C ARG A 230 -11.39 9.37 11.08
N LEU A 231 -11.03 9.69 9.84
CA LEU A 231 -10.72 8.73 8.77
C LEU A 231 -9.61 7.75 9.17
N ASP A 232 -8.55 8.23 9.84
CA ASP A 232 -7.44 7.37 10.25
C ASP A 232 -7.91 6.33 11.28
N TYR A 233 -8.72 6.75 12.27
CA TYR A 233 -9.32 5.85 13.25
C TYR A 233 -10.31 4.87 12.61
N CYS A 234 -11.11 5.33 11.64
CA CYS A 234 -11.99 4.47 10.86
C CYS A 234 -11.21 3.41 10.07
N ASN A 235 -10.06 3.77 9.48
CA ASN A 235 -9.19 2.83 8.78
C ASN A 235 -8.55 1.80 9.75
N ILE A 236 -8.11 2.23 10.93
CA ILE A 236 -7.62 1.30 11.97
C ILE A 236 -8.72 0.28 12.32
N ALA A 237 -9.95 0.74 12.57
CA ALA A 237 -11.08 -0.15 12.86
C ALA A 237 -11.38 -1.09 11.67
N ALA A 238 -11.32 -0.57 10.45
CA ALA A 238 -11.55 -1.35 9.23
C ALA A 238 -10.53 -2.50 9.07
N VAL A 239 -9.26 -2.32 9.44
CA VAL A 239 -8.26 -3.41 9.43
C VAL A 239 -8.78 -4.61 10.24
N PHE A 240 -9.22 -4.38 11.48
CA PHE A 240 -9.69 -5.45 12.36
C PHE A 240 -11.02 -6.05 11.88
N ILE A 241 -11.98 -5.20 11.49
CA ILE A 241 -13.29 -5.65 11.01
C ILE A 241 -13.14 -6.55 9.78
N PHE A 242 -12.36 -6.11 8.78
CA PHE A 242 -12.14 -6.90 7.56
C PHE A 242 -11.25 -8.12 7.81
N ALA A 243 -10.31 -8.08 8.76
CA ALA A 243 -9.54 -9.26 9.16
C ALA A 243 -10.42 -10.34 9.81
N VAL A 244 -11.40 -9.96 10.64
CA VAL A 244 -12.37 -10.91 11.22
C VAL A 244 -13.31 -11.44 10.15
N LEU A 245 -13.81 -10.58 9.25
CA LEU A 245 -14.68 -10.98 8.15
C LEU A 245 -13.99 -11.98 7.21
N SER A 246 -12.75 -11.68 6.79
CA SER A 246 -11.98 -12.57 5.92
C SER A 246 -11.60 -13.88 6.60
N PHE A 247 -11.33 -13.88 7.92
CA PHE A 247 -11.16 -15.11 8.69
C PHE A 247 -12.41 -16.00 8.66
N TYR A 248 -13.58 -15.40 8.89
CA TYR A 248 -14.85 -16.13 8.86
C TYR A 248 -15.13 -16.74 7.48
N LEU A 249 -14.89 -15.96 6.42
CA LEU A 249 -15.00 -16.43 5.04
C LEU A 249 -14.03 -17.57 4.74
N PHE A 250 -12.79 -17.49 5.25
CA PHE A 250 -11.78 -18.51 5.07
C PHE A 250 -12.16 -19.84 5.74
N ILE A 251 -12.68 -19.81 6.97
CA ILE A 251 -13.11 -21.03 7.69
C ILE A 251 -14.32 -21.68 7.04
N ARG A 252 -15.31 -20.86 6.62
CA ARG A 252 -16.56 -21.35 6.02
C ARG A 252 -16.37 -21.99 4.66
N LYS A 253 -15.25 -21.73 3.98
CA LYS A 253 -14.88 -22.37 2.72
C LYS A 253 -14.64 -23.87 2.98
N LYS A 254 -15.70 -24.66 2.97
CA LYS A 254 -15.64 -26.12 2.97
C LYS A 254 -15.03 -26.53 1.62
N GLY A 255 -14.01 -27.39 1.68
CA GLY A 255 -13.53 -28.07 0.48
C GLY A 255 -14.67 -28.93 -0.06
N GLY A 256 -15.44 -28.39 -1.01
CA GLY A 256 -16.20 -29.18 -1.96
C GLY A 256 -15.25 -29.75 -2.98
#